data_AF-A0A561UIL0-F1
#
_entry.id   AF-A0A561UIL0-F1
#
_cell.length_a   1.000
_cell.length_b   1.000
_cell.length_c   1.000
_cell.angle_alpha   90.00
_cell.angle_beta   90.00
_cell.angle_gamma   90.00
#
_symmetry.space_group_name_H-M   'P 1'
#
loop_
_entity.id
_entity.type
_entity.pdbx_description
1 polymer ?
#
loop_
_entity_poly.entity_id
_entity_poly.type
_entity_poly.pdbx_seq_one_letter_code
_entity_poly.pdbx_strand_id
1 'polypeptide(L)'
;MGTVEQVRSVALRLPRTEEHLVRDRVKFRVGRIVYLALSPDETLLGFAFPREERAALLAAEPEKFLPPVPSDERYNWLRLRLAAVSDQELAEIIEDAWRMAVPKKLAATVGALPAGPSLAELRAAATVFAGYPVDEGWQRWVAETAPAADLGLAEHRTGLHRWLNSWGCRIRYPRPGEPDLLADGLADWWAGHGAALPDQPLSQLTDQQIDALARAYGALQALPAGPTRTLGPTAAAKALYALRPAAVMPWDAAIAKHLHGDRDAAAFARHLRCGRAWARAVLAESGVPEAELPAALGRGGVSLAKVLDDHLYVSITAAG
;
A
#
# COMPACT_ATOMS: atom_id res chain seq x y z
N MET A 1 14.06 13.15 -3.01
CA MET A 1 14.23 14.61 -3.02
C MET A 1 12.83 15.15 -3.24
N GLY A 2 12.34 16.00 -2.35
CA GLY A 2 11.00 16.56 -2.50
C GLY A 2 10.84 17.32 -3.82
N THR A 3 9.70 17.16 -4.48
CA THR A 3 9.31 17.90 -5.68
C THR A 3 7.95 18.55 -5.50
N VAL A 4 7.63 19.55 -6.32
CA VAL A 4 6.33 20.22 -6.31
C VAL A 4 5.20 19.26 -6.68
N GLU A 5 5.44 18.37 -7.63
CA GLU A 5 4.51 17.31 -8.03
C GLU A 5 4.18 16.41 -6.84
N GLN A 6 5.18 16.07 -6.02
CA GLN A 6 4.98 15.28 -4.81
C GLN A 6 4.13 16.06 -3.79
N VAL A 7 4.43 17.34 -3.57
CA VAL A 7 3.63 18.20 -2.67
C VAL A 7 2.17 18.24 -3.12
N ARG A 8 1.92 18.49 -4.41
CA ARG A 8 0.56 18.48 -4.99
C ARG A 8 -0.12 17.14 -4.81
N SER A 9 0.57 16.05 -5.14
CA SER A 9 0.05 14.68 -5.06
C SER A 9 -0.37 14.32 -3.62
N VAL A 10 0.43 14.67 -2.61
CA VAL A 10 0.06 14.42 -1.22
C VAL A 10 -1.06 15.35 -0.77
N ALA A 11 -0.90 16.68 -0.95
CA ALA A 11 -1.83 17.66 -0.43
C ALA A 11 -3.25 17.52 -0.99
N LEU A 12 -3.39 17.27 -2.30
CA LEU A 12 -4.69 17.15 -2.96
C LEU A 12 -5.44 15.84 -2.62
N ARG A 13 -4.76 14.84 -2.04
CA ARG A 13 -5.43 13.65 -1.49
C ARG A 13 -6.04 13.91 -0.11
N LEU A 14 -5.62 14.98 0.57
CA LEU A 14 -6.11 15.30 1.90
C LEU A 14 -7.50 15.94 1.83
N PRO A 15 -8.47 15.47 2.64
CA PRO A 15 -9.83 15.99 2.60
C PRO A 15 -9.87 17.50 2.78
N ARG A 16 -10.67 18.16 1.94
CA ARG A 16 -10.94 19.62 1.95
C ARG A 16 -9.74 20.50 1.60
N THR A 17 -8.65 19.94 1.09
CA THR A 17 -7.56 20.73 0.52
C THR A 17 -7.97 21.34 -0.81
N GLU A 18 -7.68 22.63 -0.99
CA GLU A 18 -7.76 23.33 -2.27
C GLU A 18 -6.40 23.95 -2.62
N GLU A 19 -5.99 23.86 -3.89
CA GLU A 19 -4.84 24.57 -4.45
C GLU A 19 -5.24 25.95 -4.96
N HIS A 20 -4.45 26.98 -4.62
CA HIS A 20 -4.67 28.36 -5.01
C HIS A 20 -3.35 29.00 -5.46
N LEU A 21 -3.39 29.73 -6.57
CA LEU A 21 -2.26 30.55 -7.03
C LEU A 21 -2.46 32.00 -6.57
N VAL A 22 -1.60 32.50 -5.69
CA VAL A 22 -1.67 33.87 -5.18
C VAL A 22 -0.31 34.53 -5.28
N ARG A 23 -0.20 35.57 -6.12
CA ARG A 23 1.05 36.32 -6.36
C ARG A 23 2.21 35.38 -6.73
N ASP A 24 1.98 34.52 -7.73
CA ASP A 24 2.92 33.51 -8.23
C ASP A 24 3.42 32.52 -7.16
N ARG A 25 2.60 32.29 -6.13
CA ARG A 25 2.85 31.26 -5.12
C ARG A 25 1.71 30.26 -5.09
N VAL A 26 2.05 28.99 -5.24
CA VAL A 26 1.11 27.88 -5.04
C VAL A 26 0.89 27.70 -3.55
N LYS A 27 -0.37 27.73 -3.14
CA LYS A 27 -0.79 27.57 -1.74
C LYS A 27 -1.84 26.49 -1.62
N PHE A 28 -1.78 25.73 -0.53
CA PHE A 28 -2.78 24.73 -0.19
C PHE A 28 -3.51 25.17 1.08
N ARG A 29 -4.84 25.15 1.04
CA ARG A 29 -5.67 25.61 2.15
C ARG A 29 -6.84 24.66 2.42
N VAL A 30 -7.31 24.68 3.67
CA VAL A 30 -8.61 24.13 4.07
C VAL A 30 -9.51 25.29 4.48
N GLY A 31 -10.55 25.56 3.68
CA GLY A 31 -11.39 26.74 3.85
C GLY A 31 -10.54 28.01 3.79
N ARG A 32 -10.38 28.72 4.91
CA ARG A 32 -9.58 29.97 4.96
C ARG A 32 -8.15 29.76 5.51
N ILE A 33 -7.81 28.56 5.95
CA ILE A 33 -6.53 28.27 6.62
C ILE A 33 -5.55 27.76 5.58
N VAL A 34 -4.53 28.56 5.28
CA VAL A 34 -3.38 28.11 4.48
C VAL A 34 -2.50 27.25 5.38
N TYR A 35 -2.17 26.04 4.95
CA TYR A 35 -1.30 25.13 5.69
C TYR A 35 -0.04 24.74 4.94
N LEU A 36 0.02 25.00 3.62
CA LEU A 36 1.24 24.91 2.82
C LEU A 36 1.36 26.10 1.86
N ALA A 37 2.58 26.53 1.57
CA ALA A 37 2.89 27.49 0.52
C ALA A 37 4.26 27.23 -0.09
N LEU A 38 4.32 27.07 -1.40
CA LEU A 38 5.58 26.98 -2.14
C LEU A 38 6.18 28.39 -2.37
N SER A 39 7.51 28.48 -2.32
CA SER A 39 8.22 29.67 -2.77
C SER A 39 8.08 29.83 -4.29
N PRO A 40 8.24 31.06 -4.84
CA PRO A 40 8.10 31.30 -6.28
C PRO A 40 9.10 30.52 -7.15
N ASP A 41 10.28 30.23 -6.61
CA ASP A 41 11.32 29.41 -7.24
C ASP A 41 11.14 27.90 -6.97
N GLU A 42 10.08 27.51 -6.27
CA GLU A 42 9.70 26.13 -6.00
C GLU A 42 10.77 25.32 -5.23
N THR A 43 11.72 25.98 -4.57
CA THR A 43 12.78 25.33 -3.79
C THR A 43 12.43 25.12 -2.32
N LEU A 44 11.52 25.94 -1.78
CA LEU A 44 11.10 25.92 -0.38
C LEU A 44 9.61 25.62 -0.24
N LEU A 45 9.29 24.83 0.78
CA LEU A 45 7.92 24.62 1.23
C LEU A 45 7.75 25.26 2.60
N GLY A 46 6.89 26.28 2.68
CA GLY A 46 6.33 26.75 3.94
C GLY A 46 5.19 25.82 4.37
N PHE A 47 5.13 25.46 5.65
CA PHE A 47 4.13 24.56 6.18
C PHE A 47 3.69 24.96 7.59
N ALA A 48 2.46 24.59 7.96
CA ALA A 48 1.96 24.81 9.31
C ALA A 48 2.77 23.99 10.32
N PHE A 49 3.26 24.65 11.38
CA PHE A 49 4.10 24.03 12.41
C PHE A 49 3.99 24.77 13.75
N PRO A 50 3.94 24.08 14.91
CA PRO A 50 3.78 24.70 16.22
C PRO A 50 4.91 25.70 16.52
N ARG A 51 4.57 26.91 16.95
CA ARG A 51 5.56 27.98 17.13
C ARG A 51 6.57 27.66 18.24
N GLU A 52 6.09 27.01 19.29
CA GLU A 52 6.82 26.58 20.47
C GLU A 52 7.93 25.56 20.17
N GLU A 53 7.76 24.74 19.12
CA GLU A 53 8.71 23.67 18.77
C GLU A 53 9.77 24.12 17.77
N ARG A 54 9.58 25.27 17.10
CA ARG A 54 10.43 25.70 15.97
C ARG A 54 11.90 25.80 16.33
N ALA A 55 12.20 26.39 17.48
CA ALA A 55 13.58 26.64 17.89
C ALA A 55 14.35 25.33 18.07
N ALA A 56 13.69 24.31 18.62
CA ALA A 56 14.28 22.99 18.78
C ALA A 56 14.54 22.32 17.43
N LEU A 57 13.54 22.33 16.52
CA LEU A 57 13.68 21.69 15.21
C LEU A 57 14.73 22.38 14.33
N LEU A 58 14.79 23.72 14.36
CA LEU A 58 15.81 24.50 13.65
C LEU A 58 17.22 24.23 14.16
N ALA A 59 17.38 24.03 15.48
CA ALA A 59 18.67 23.68 16.06
C ALA A 59 19.08 22.24 15.73
N ALA A 60 18.12 21.32 15.66
CA ALA A 60 18.38 19.90 15.37
C ALA A 60 18.73 19.66 13.90
N GLU A 61 18.00 20.29 12.97
CA GLU A 61 18.12 20.03 11.53
C GLU A 61 18.19 21.32 10.68
N PRO A 62 19.22 22.17 10.90
CA PRO A 62 19.35 23.49 10.25
C PRO A 62 19.54 23.41 8.73
N GLU A 63 20.05 22.29 8.22
CA GLU A 63 20.23 22.08 6.78
C GLU A 63 18.89 21.85 6.05
N LYS A 64 17.88 21.34 6.77
CA LYS A 64 16.55 21.08 6.21
C LYS A 64 15.59 22.22 6.46
N PHE A 65 15.56 22.75 7.68
CA PHE A 65 14.55 23.70 8.12
C PHE A 65 15.07 25.14 8.18
N LEU A 66 14.21 26.08 7.83
CA LEU A 66 14.48 27.52 7.90
C LEU A 66 13.43 28.21 8.76
N PRO A 67 13.80 29.29 9.48
CA PRO A 67 12.81 30.11 10.16
C PRO A 67 11.79 30.66 9.16
N PRO A 68 10.57 31.00 9.59
CA PRO A 68 9.62 31.73 8.74
C PRO A 68 10.21 33.04 8.21
N VAL A 69 9.60 33.62 7.19
CA VAL A 69 9.88 35.03 6.85
C VAL A 69 9.31 35.94 7.94
N PRO A 70 9.82 37.17 8.11
CA PRO A 70 9.37 38.07 9.17
C PRO A 70 7.84 38.28 9.25
N SER A 71 7.15 38.31 8.10
CA SER A 71 5.69 38.45 8.07
C SER A 71 4.93 37.26 8.66
N ASP A 72 5.57 36.09 8.67
CA ASP A 72 4.96 34.81 9.02
C ASP A 72 5.36 34.33 10.43
N GLU A 73 6.34 34.98 11.08
CA GLU A 73 6.85 34.62 12.41
C GLU A 73 5.76 34.53 13.47
N ARG A 74 4.72 35.38 13.36
CA ARG A 74 3.58 35.42 14.28
C ARG A 74 2.65 34.21 14.23
N TYR A 75 2.67 33.43 13.14
CA TYR A 75 1.74 32.31 12.93
C TYR A 75 2.27 31.00 13.52
N ASN A 76 1.66 29.86 13.17
CA ASN A 76 2.20 28.51 13.33
C ASN A 76 2.70 28.05 11.96
N TRP A 77 3.99 28.26 11.68
CA TRP A 77 4.58 28.20 10.36
C TRP A 77 6.06 27.85 10.46
N LEU A 78 6.58 27.05 9.54
CA LEU A 78 8.01 26.82 9.36
C LEU A 78 8.29 26.69 7.86
N ARG A 79 9.55 26.66 7.45
CA ARG A 79 9.93 26.40 6.06
C ARG A 79 10.93 25.26 6.01
N LEU A 80 10.90 24.49 4.92
CA LEU A 80 11.91 23.48 4.63
C LEU A 80 12.45 23.63 3.21
N ARG A 81 13.65 23.08 2.98
CA ARG A 81 14.23 22.89 1.65
C ARG A 81 13.74 21.57 1.06
N LEU A 82 13.02 21.61 -0.06
CA LEU A 82 12.53 20.39 -0.72
C LEU A 82 13.68 19.46 -1.11
N ALA A 83 14.82 20.04 -1.49
CA ALA A 83 16.02 19.29 -1.87
C ALA A 83 16.57 18.38 -0.76
N ALA A 84 16.34 18.74 0.50
CA ALA A 84 16.94 18.11 1.67
C ALA A 84 16.03 17.07 2.36
N VAL A 85 14.84 16.82 1.80
CA VAL A 85 13.79 15.98 2.41
C VAL A 85 13.48 14.79 1.50
N SER A 86 13.27 13.63 2.11
CA SER A 86 12.85 12.41 1.40
C SER A 86 11.36 12.45 1.07
N ASP A 87 10.93 11.65 0.10
CA ASP A 87 9.54 11.63 -0.35
C ASP A 87 8.56 11.17 0.75
N GLN A 88 9.03 10.28 1.63
CA GLN A 88 8.29 9.80 2.79
C GLN A 88 8.18 10.89 3.86
N GLU A 89 9.30 11.49 4.24
CA GLU A 89 9.35 12.56 5.24
C GLU A 89 8.52 13.78 4.81
N LEU A 90 8.54 14.11 3.51
CA LEU A 90 7.71 15.18 2.96
C LEU A 90 6.22 14.88 3.10
N ALA A 91 5.80 13.63 2.90
CA ALA A 91 4.41 13.24 3.07
C ALA A 91 3.96 13.38 4.53
N GLU A 92 4.79 12.94 5.48
CA GLU A 92 4.53 13.06 6.92
C GLU A 92 4.36 14.53 7.34
N ILE A 93 5.28 15.41 6.91
CA ILE A 93 5.23 16.85 7.19
C ILE A 93 3.95 17.48 6.61
N ILE A 94 3.57 17.12 5.39
CA ILE A 94 2.35 17.64 4.74
C ILE A 94 1.10 17.20 5.51
N GLU A 95 1.04 15.94 5.91
CA GLU A 95 -0.08 15.41 6.70
C GLU A 95 -0.19 16.09 8.06
N ASP A 96 0.92 16.28 8.78
CA ASP A 96 0.93 16.94 10.08
C ASP A 96 0.54 18.41 9.99
N ALA A 97 1.06 19.13 8.99
CA ALA A 97 0.64 20.50 8.69
C ALA A 97 -0.87 20.58 8.41
N TRP A 98 -1.42 19.60 7.66
CA TRP A 98 -2.86 19.54 7.40
C TRP A 98 -3.67 19.23 8.66
N ARG A 99 -3.20 18.35 9.55
CA ARG A 99 -3.84 18.05 10.85
C ARG A 99 -4.02 19.30 11.70
N MET A 100 -3.10 20.28 11.60
CA MET A 100 -3.23 21.58 12.26
C MET A 100 -4.32 22.48 11.66
N ALA A 101 -4.73 22.23 10.42
CA ALA A 101 -5.69 23.05 9.68
C ALA A 101 -7.12 22.49 9.66
N VAL A 102 -7.35 21.32 10.29
CA VAL A 102 -8.65 20.63 10.27
C VAL A 102 -9.16 20.26 11.67
N PRO A 103 -10.47 20.03 11.85
CA PRO A 103 -11.00 19.51 13.11
C PRO A 103 -10.41 18.13 13.46
N LYS A 104 -10.17 17.85 14.75
CA LYS A 104 -9.62 16.57 15.24
C LYS A 104 -10.32 15.33 14.68
N LYS A 105 -11.65 15.36 14.52
CA LYS A 105 -12.42 14.25 13.94
C LYS A 105 -12.03 13.97 12.49
N LEU A 106 -11.76 15.01 11.70
CA LEU A 106 -11.31 14.86 10.31
C LEU A 106 -9.83 14.48 10.26
N ALA A 107 -9.00 15.06 11.14
CA ALA A 107 -7.60 14.65 11.27
C ALA A 107 -7.47 13.13 11.52
N ALA A 108 -8.33 12.58 12.37
CA ALA A 108 -8.36 11.17 12.70
C ALA A 108 -8.77 10.24 11.54
N THR A 109 -9.31 10.75 10.43
CA THR A 109 -9.64 9.90 9.28
C THR A 109 -8.47 9.69 8.33
N VAL A 110 -7.43 10.52 8.42
CA VAL A 110 -6.23 10.42 7.57
C VAL A 110 -5.11 9.76 8.35
N GLY A 111 -4.64 8.61 7.85
CA GLY A 111 -3.68 7.75 8.53
C GLY A 111 -4.31 6.71 9.45
N ALA A 112 -5.61 6.83 9.77
CA ALA A 112 -6.35 5.73 10.38
C ALA A 112 -6.55 4.61 9.36
N LEU A 113 -6.20 3.39 9.75
CA LEU A 113 -6.55 2.20 8.99
C LEU A 113 -8.08 2.06 9.00
N PRO A 114 -8.71 1.67 7.88
CA PRO A 114 -10.13 1.37 7.87
C PRO A 114 -10.50 0.38 8.97
N ALA A 115 -11.71 0.51 9.53
CA ALA A 115 -12.22 -0.44 10.52
C ALA A 115 -12.20 -1.86 9.95
N GLY A 116 -11.68 -2.81 10.73
CA GLY A 116 -11.61 -4.21 10.33
C GLY A 116 -12.87 -5.00 10.62
N PRO A 117 -13.01 -6.18 10.00
CA PRO A 117 -14.11 -7.08 10.31
C PRO A 117 -13.99 -7.64 11.73
N SER A 118 -15.14 -7.83 12.35
CA SER A 118 -15.31 -8.70 13.52
C SER A 118 -15.18 -10.18 13.13
N LEU A 119 -14.93 -11.04 14.12
CA LEU A 119 -14.94 -12.49 13.93
C LEU A 119 -16.28 -13.00 13.35
N ALA A 120 -17.38 -12.37 13.73
CA ALA A 120 -18.71 -12.69 13.21
C ALA A 120 -18.84 -12.37 11.71
N GLU A 121 -18.33 -11.22 11.26
CA GLU A 121 -18.31 -10.84 9.84
C GLU A 121 -17.39 -11.74 9.02
N LEU A 122 -16.25 -12.17 9.58
CA LEU A 122 -15.40 -13.16 8.93
C LEU A 122 -16.10 -14.51 8.76
N ARG A 123 -16.82 -14.98 9.77
CA ARG A 123 -17.61 -16.23 9.69
C ARG A 123 -18.73 -16.13 8.65
N ALA A 124 -19.39 -14.98 8.57
CA ALA A 124 -20.40 -14.72 7.55
C ALA A 124 -19.80 -14.74 6.14
N ALA A 125 -18.71 -14.03 5.90
CA ALA A 125 -18.02 -14.03 4.61
C ALA A 125 -17.50 -15.42 4.21
N ALA A 126 -16.94 -16.17 5.17
CA ALA A 126 -16.51 -17.55 4.97
C ALA A 126 -17.64 -18.47 4.51
N THR A 127 -18.85 -18.28 5.06
CA THR A 127 -20.05 -19.05 4.68
C THR A 127 -20.45 -18.76 3.22
N VAL A 128 -20.38 -17.50 2.79
CA VAL A 128 -20.60 -17.12 1.39
C VAL A 128 -19.54 -17.75 0.48
N PHE A 129 -18.27 -17.70 0.90
CA PHE A 129 -17.16 -18.28 0.14
C PHE A 129 -17.19 -19.80 0.04
N ALA A 130 -17.74 -20.51 1.03
CA ALA A 130 -17.93 -21.96 0.97
C ALA A 130 -18.88 -22.38 -0.17
N GLY A 131 -19.73 -21.47 -0.68
CA GLY A 131 -20.58 -21.70 -1.85
C GLY A 131 -19.85 -21.57 -3.20
N TYR A 132 -18.61 -21.05 -3.23
CA TYR A 132 -17.83 -20.97 -4.46
C TYR A 132 -17.17 -22.31 -4.79
N PRO A 133 -16.93 -22.61 -6.08
CA PRO A 133 -16.15 -23.78 -6.47
C PRO A 133 -14.76 -23.79 -5.81
N VAL A 134 -14.25 -24.99 -5.56
CA VAL A 134 -12.87 -25.17 -5.10
C VAL A 134 -11.91 -24.53 -6.11
N ASP A 135 -10.93 -23.80 -5.59
CA ASP A 135 -9.89 -23.18 -6.41
C ASP A 135 -8.86 -24.23 -6.86
N GLU A 136 -9.20 -24.98 -7.91
CA GLU A 136 -8.32 -25.99 -8.52
C GLU A 136 -7.00 -25.37 -9.02
N GLY A 137 -7.04 -24.09 -9.43
CA GLY A 137 -5.85 -23.36 -9.83
C GLY A 137 -4.87 -23.20 -8.67
N TRP A 138 -5.38 -22.82 -7.50
CA TRP A 138 -4.59 -22.72 -6.27
C TRP A 138 -4.01 -24.08 -5.85
N GLN A 139 -4.81 -25.15 -5.86
CA GLN A 139 -4.34 -26.49 -5.51
C GLN A 139 -3.20 -26.96 -6.43
N ARG A 140 -3.34 -26.71 -7.74
CA ARG A 140 -2.29 -27.03 -8.71
C ARG A 140 -1.03 -26.22 -8.46
N TRP A 141 -1.14 -24.91 -8.24
CA TRP A 141 -0.01 -24.05 -7.92
C TRP A 141 0.77 -24.56 -6.70
N VAL A 142 0.06 -24.86 -5.60
CA VAL A 142 0.67 -25.38 -4.36
C VAL A 142 1.37 -26.72 -4.60
N ALA A 143 0.77 -27.61 -5.39
CA ALA A 143 1.38 -28.90 -5.71
C ALA A 143 2.63 -28.76 -6.60
N GLU A 144 2.57 -27.90 -7.63
CA GLU A 144 3.68 -27.64 -8.57
C GLU A 144 4.86 -26.91 -7.92
N THR A 145 4.65 -26.23 -6.79
CA THR A 145 5.67 -25.42 -6.12
C THR A 145 6.12 -25.97 -4.77
N ALA A 146 5.73 -27.20 -4.42
CA ALA A 146 6.16 -27.79 -3.16
C ALA A 146 7.70 -27.98 -3.11
N PRO A 147 8.36 -27.74 -1.96
CA PRO A 147 7.80 -27.30 -0.68
C PRO A 147 7.59 -25.78 -0.58
N ALA A 148 8.16 -24.99 -1.50
CA ALA A 148 8.00 -23.53 -1.54
C ALA A 148 8.20 -23.00 -2.97
N ALA A 149 7.44 -21.97 -3.33
CA ALA A 149 7.56 -21.31 -4.63
C ALA A 149 8.93 -20.63 -4.80
N ASP A 150 9.55 -20.90 -5.95
CA ASP A 150 10.87 -20.40 -6.36
C ASP A 150 10.82 -19.97 -7.83
N LEU A 151 10.78 -18.67 -8.10
CA LEU A 151 10.72 -18.15 -9.46
C LEU A 151 12.08 -18.17 -10.18
N GLY A 152 13.15 -18.64 -9.53
CA GLY A 152 14.38 -19.04 -10.22
C GLY A 152 14.13 -20.21 -11.17
N LEU A 153 13.14 -21.05 -10.86
CA LEU A 153 12.75 -22.20 -11.68
C LEU A 153 11.74 -21.81 -12.76
N ALA A 154 12.04 -22.17 -14.01
CA ALA A 154 11.17 -21.84 -15.16
C ALA A 154 9.78 -22.46 -15.07
N GLU A 155 9.68 -23.66 -14.49
CA GLU A 155 8.40 -24.36 -14.28
C GLU A 155 7.50 -23.59 -13.32
N HIS A 156 8.05 -23.05 -12.22
CA HIS A 156 7.30 -22.21 -11.30
C HIS A 156 6.86 -20.90 -11.93
N ARG A 157 7.68 -20.27 -12.79
CA ARG A 157 7.24 -19.06 -13.53
C ARG A 157 6.07 -19.37 -14.46
N THR A 158 6.11 -20.51 -15.15
CA THR A 158 5.02 -20.99 -16.00
C THR A 158 3.75 -21.28 -15.18
N GLY A 159 3.91 -21.94 -14.02
CA GLY A 159 2.82 -22.20 -13.08
C GLY A 159 2.18 -20.92 -12.55
N LEU A 160 2.99 -19.92 -12.20
CA LEU A 160 2.51 -18.64 -11.70
C LEU A 160 1.70 -17.89 -12.75
N HIS A 161 2.18 -17.82 -13.99
CA HIS A 161 1.45 -17.20 -15.10
C HIS A 161 0.10 -17.89 -15.32
N ARG A 162 0.08 -19.23 -15.30
CA ARG A 162 -1.15 -20.01 -15.43
C ARG A 162 -2.14 -19.70 -14.30
N TRP A 163 -1.67 -19.68 -13.06
CA TRP A 163 -2.49 -19.39 -11.88
C TRP A 163 -3.04 -17.94 -11.89
N LEU A 164 -2.21 -16.95 -12.25
CA LEU A 164 -2.66 -15.57 -12.40
C LEU A 164 -3.79 -15.45 -13.44
N ASN A 165 -3.70 -16.21 -14.52
CA ASN A 165 -4.75 -16.25 -15.54
C ASN A 165 -6.03 -16.97 -15.10
N SER A 166 -5.95 -18.04 -14.30
CA SER A 166 -7.14 -18.64 -13.69
C SER A 166 -7.81 -17.69 -12.68
N TRP A 167 -7.04 -16.78 -12.08
CA TRP A 167 -7.52 -15.69 -11.24
C TRP A 167 -7.93 -14.42 -12.01
N GLY A 168 -8.07 -14.49 -13.35
CA GLY A 168 -8.65 -13.42 -14.16
C GLY A 168 -7.70 -12.31 -14.61
N CYS A 169 -6.37 -12.44 -14.45
CA CYS A 169 -5.41 -11.41 -14.85
C CYS A 169 -5.23 -11.24 -16.38
N ARG A 170 -5.68 -12.20 -17.20
CA ARG A 170 -5.68 -12.15 -18.69
C ARG A 170 -4.35 -11.70 -19.31
N ILE A 171 -3.25 -12.22 -18.76
CA ILE A 171 -1.89 -12.02 -19.24
C ILE A 171 -1.66 -12.90 -20.46
N ARG A 172 -1.21 -12.31 -21.56
CA ARG A 172 -0.95 -13.02 -22.82
C ARG A 172 0.21 -14.03 -22.66
N TYR A 173 0.06 -15.22 -23.25
CA TYR A 173 1.17 -16.16 -23.45
C TYR A 173 2.03 -15.77 -24.67
N PRO A 174 3.36 -15.95 -24.61
CA PRO A 174 4.23 -15.76 -25.77
C PRO A 174 3.85 -16.74 -26.90
N ARG A 175 3.96 -16.30 -28.15
CA ARG A 175 3.80 -17.20 -29.31
C ARG A 175 5.11 -17.95 -29.56
N PRO A 176 5.07 -19.08 -30.29
CA PRO A 176 6.30 -19.75 -30.71
C PRO A 176 7.28 -18.78 -31.38
N GLY A 177 8.50 -18.72 -30.86
CA GLY A 177 9.57 -17.83 -31.35
C GLY A 177 9.56 -16.40 -30.80
N GLU A 178 8.56 -16.01 -30.00
CA GLU A 178 8.58 -14.74 -29.25
C GLU A 178 9.31 -14.89 -27.91
N PRO A 179 10.01 -13.85 -27.42
CA PRO A 179 10.57 -13.84 -26.08
C PRO A 179 9.45 -13.86 -25.02
N ASP A 180 9.67 -14.61 -23.94
CA ASP A 180 8.78 -14.61 -22.78
C ASP A 180 9.18 -13.52 -21.79
N LEU A 181 8.82 -12.28 -22.13
CA LEU A 181 9.16 -11.09 -21.34
C LEU A 181 8.73 -11.19 -19.87
N LEU A 182 7.60 -11.87 -19.60
CA LEU A 182 7.13 -12.03 -18.24
C LEU A 182 7.97 -13.06 -17.49
N ALA A 183 8.24 -14.23 -18.10
CA ALA A 183 9.07 -15.23 -17.45
C ALA A 183 10.50 -14.73 -17.21
N ASP A 184 11.10 -14.02 -18.15
CA ASP A 184 12.45 -13.46 -17.99
C ASP A 184 12.44 -12.38 -16.89
N GLY A 185 11.49 -11.44 -16.94
CA GLY A 185 11.36 -10.39 -15.93
C GLY A 185 11.07 -10.92 -14.53
N LEU A 186 10.28 -11.99 -14.40
CA LEU A 186 10.04 -12.66 -13.12
C LEU A 186 11.30 -13.33 -12.55
N ALA A 187 12.16 -13.89 -13.40
CA ALA A 187 13.43 -14.48 -12.98
C ALA A 187 14.37 -13.41 -12.40
N ASP A 188 14.54 -12.29 -13.11
CA ASP A 188 15.37 -11.17 -12.67
C ASP A 188 14.82 -10.53 -11.40
N TRP A 189 13.50 -10.32 -11.34
CA TRP A 189 12.83 -9.82 -10.15
C TRP A 189 13.05 -10.74 -8.94
N TRP A 190 12.95 -12.05 -9.13
CA TRP A 190 13.17 -13.01 -8.05
C TRP A 190 14.60 -12.99 -7.52
N ALA A 191 15.59 -12.88 -8.41
CA ALA A 191 16.98 -12.75 -8.01
C ALA A 191 17.24 -11.50 -7.14
N GLY A 192 16.53 -10.40 -7.41
CA GLY A 192 16.65 -9.15 -6.65
C GLY A 192 15.81 -9.05 -5.38
N HIS A 193 14.65 -9.74 -5.33
CA HIS A 193 13.66 -9.55 -4.26
C HIS A 193 13.35 -10.81 -3.45
N GLY A 194 13.44 -12.01 -4.04
CA GLY A 194 12.89 -13.25 -3.49
C GLY A 194 13.42 -13.60 -2.09
N ALA A 195 14.73 -13.44 -1.87
CA ALA A 195 15.37 -13.73 -0.59
C ALA A 195 14.95 -12.77 0.55
N ALA A 196 14.45 -11.58 0.23
CA ALA A 196 14.02 -10.58 1.20
C ALA A 196 12.52 -10.65 1.54
N LEU A 197 11.76 -11.50 0.85
CA LEU A 197 10.32 -11.64 1.09
C LEU A 197 10.07 -12.41 2.41
N PRO A 198 9.30 -11.86 3.35
CA PRO A 198 9.04 -12.50 4.64
C PRO A 198 8.13 -13.72 4.49
N ASP A 199 8.43 -14.80 5.23
CA ASP A 199 7.62 -16.03 5.25
C ASP A 199 6.64 -16.09 6.44
N GLN A 200 6.79 -15.21 7.42
CA GLN A 200 5.94 -15.19 8.62
C GLN A 200 4.52 -14.67 8.31
N PRO A 201 3.51 -15.05 9.13
CA PRO A 201 2.14 -14.61 8.93
C PRO A 201 1.97 -13.08 8.97
N LEU A 202 0.99 -12.57 8.24
CA LEU A 202 0.67 -11.14 8.12
C LEU A 202 0.55 -10.45 9.49
N SER A 203 -0.04 -11.13 10.49
CA SER A 203 -0.20 -10.61 11.86
C SER A 203 1.14 -10.29 12.54
N GLN A 204 2.22 -10.95 12.12
CA GLN A 204 3.56 -10.89 12.73
C GLN A 204 4.55 -10.01 11.94
N LEU A 205 4.16 -9.47 10.80
CA LEU A 205 5.07 -8.61 10.01
C LEU A 205 5.42 -7.33 10.77
N THR A 206 6.68 -6.93 10.67
CA THR A 206 7.15 -5.59 11.06
C THR A 206 6.84 -4.57 9.95
N ASP A 207 6.90 -3.27 10.27
CA ASP A 207 6.73 -2.24 9.23
C ASP A 207 7.81 -2.31 8.14
N GLN A 208 9.06 -2.60 8.52
CA GLN A 208 10.16 -2.78 7.58
C GLN A 208 9.89 -3.93 6.59
N GLN A 209 9.31 -5.04 7.05
CA GLN A 209 8.95 -6.17 6.19
C GLN A 209 7.76 -5.85 5.28
N ILE A 210 6.78 -5.08 5.77
CA ILE A 210 5.69 -4.58 4.93
C ILE A 210 6.23 -3.64 3.85
N ASP A 211 7.18 -2.75 4.19
CA ASP A 211 7.80 -1.85 3.22
C ASP A 211 8.65 -2.62 2.20
N ALA A 212 9.28 -3.73 2.59
CA ALA A 212 9.96 -4.63 1.66
C ALA A 212 8.97 -5.29 0.68
N LEU A 213 7.84 -5.80 1.16
CA LEU A 213 6.76 -6.33 0.32
C LEU A 213 6.21 -5.25 -0.63
N ALA A 214 6.05 -4.01 -0.16
CA ALA A 214 5.58 -2.90 -0.97
C ALA A 214 6.56 -2.50 -2.08
N ARG A 215 7.87 -2.47 -1.80
CA ARG A 215 8.89 -2.26 -2.83
C ARG A 215 8.89 -3.39 -3.86
N ALA A 216 8.80 -4.64 -3.39
CA ALA A 216 8.75 -5.81 -4.25
C ALA A 216 7.49 -5.81 -5.14
N TYR A 217 6.34 -5.42 -4.59
CA TYR A 217 5.08 -5.16 -5.31
C TYR A 217 5.26 -4.08 -6.38
N GLY A 218 5.88 -2.95 -6.02
CA GLY A 218 6.14 -1.83 -6.93
C GLY A 218 6.98 -2.24 -8.14
N ALA A 219 7.97 -3.11 -7.94
CA ALA A 219 8.77 -3.68 -9.01
C ALA A 219 7.97 -4.69 -9.86
N LEU A 220 7.19 -5.59 -9.23
CA LEU A 220 6.33 -6.55 -9.95
C LEU A 220 5.33 -5.86 -10.87
N GLN A 221 4.62 -4.83 -10.39
CA GLN A 221 3.60 -4.15 -11.21
C GLN A 221 4.17 -3.50 -12.47
N ALA A 222 5.45 -3.16 -12.46
CA ALA A 222 6.17 -2.52 -13.55
C ALA A 222 6.79 -3.54 -14.54
N LEU A 223 6.82 -4.83 -14.21
CA LEU A 223 7.40 -5.85 -15.08
C LEU A 223 6.69 -5.88 -16.45
N PRO A 224 7.44 -6.00 -17.56
CA PRO A 224 6.84 -6.24 -18.86
C PRO A 224 6.03 -7.55 -18.87
N ALA A 225 4.79 -7.47 -19.35
CA ALA A 225 3.90 -8.62 -19.54
C ALA A 225 3.36 -8.66 -20.99
N GLY A 226 4.19 -8.16 -21.91
CA GLY A 226 3.92 -8.00 -23.34
C GLY A 226 4.61 -6.74 -23.88
N PRO A 227 4.56 -6.51 -25.20
CA PRO A 227 5.31 -5.42 -25.84
C PRO A 227 4.93 -4.00 -25.34
N THR A 228 3.68 -3.82 -24.91
CA THR A 228 3.13 -2.51 -24.51
C THR A 228 2.44 -2.53 -23.15
N ARG A 229 2.51 -3.66 -22.44
CA ARG A 229 1.75 -3.90 -21.21
C ARG A 229 2.70 -4.31 -20.11
N THR A 230 2.46 -3.79 -18.92
CA THR A 230 3.09 -4.31 -17.70
C THR A 230 2.17 -5.34 -17.04
N LEU A 231 2.71 -6.07 -16.05
CA LEU A 231 1.97 -7.00 -15.22
C LEU A 231 0.80 -6.28 -14.52
N GLY A 232 1.05 -5.05 -14.05
CA GLY A 232 0.05 -4.20 -13.45
C GLY A 232 -0.28 -4.56 -11.99
N PRO A 233 -1.04 -3.69 -11.31
CA PRO A 233 -1.19 -3.73 -9.86
C PRO A 233 -1.91 -4.97 -9.33
N THR A 234 -3.02 -5.37 -9.97
CA THR A 234 -3.82 -6.51 -9.50
C THR A 234 -3.06 -7.83 -9.65
N ALA A 235 -2.35 -8.04 -10.77
CA ALA A 235 -1.57 -9.26 -10.96
C ALA A 235 -0.33 -9.28 -10.05
N ALA A 236 0.29 -8.13 -9.78
CA ALA A 236 1.41 -8.04 -8.83
C ALA A 236 1.01 -8.42 -7.40
N ALA A 237 -0.13 -7.94 -6.89
CA ALA A 237 -0.61 -8.32 -5.56
C ALA A 237 -0.93 -9.82 -5.46
N LYS A 238 -1.57 -10.38 -6.49
CA LYS A 238 -1.86 -11.81 -6.58
C LYS A 238 -0.58 -12.64 -6.65
N ALA A 239 0.40 -12.21 -7.43
CA ALA A 239 1.70 -12.88 -7.54
C ALA A 239 2.41 -12.92 -6.17
N LEU A 240 2.42 -11.82 -5.42
CA LEU A 240 2.98 -11.81 -4.07
C LEU A 240 2.22 -12.73 -3.11
N TYR A 241 0.89 -12.81 -3.20
CA TYR A 241 0.12 -13.79 -2.43
C TYR A 241 0.51 -15.23 -2.78
N ALA A 242 0.65 -15.56 -4.06
CA ALA A 242 1.08 -16.89 -4.48
C ALA A 242 2.47 -17.26 -3.95
N LEU A 243 3.37 -16.28 -3.85
CA LEU A 243 4.73 -16.49 -3.33
C LEU A 243 4.78 -16.52 -1.80
N ARG A 244 3.94 -15.75 -1.11
CA ARG A 244 3.92 -15.59 0.35
C ARG A 244 2.48 -15.61 0.90
N PRO A 245 1.79 -16.77 0.84
CA PRO A 245 0.36 -16.83 1.15
C PRO A 245 0.03 -16.53 2.60
N ALA A 246 0.96 -16.74 3.54
CA ALA A 246 0.77 -16.38 4.94
C ALA A 246 0.95 -14.87 5.21
N ALA A 247 1.83 -14.22 4.45
CA ALA A 247 2.26 -12.84 4.71
C ALA A 247 1.45 -11.79 3.93
N VAL A 248 0.89 -12.16 2.77
CA VAL A 248 0.28 -11.20 1.85
C VAL A 248 -1.23 -11.38 1.84
N MET A 249 -1.95 -10.32 2.20
CA MET A 249 -3.37 -10.18 1.87
C MET A 249 -3.45 -9.57 0.47
N PRO A 250 -3.89 -10.33 -0.57
CA PRO A 250 -4.01 -9.78 -1.90
C PRO A 250 -5.17 -8.77 -1.98
N TRP A 251 -5.20 -8.01 -3.07
CA TRP A 251 -6.32 -7.13 -3.40
C TRP A 251 -6.68 -7.21 -4.89
N ASP A 252 -7.87 -6.74 -5.23
CA ASP A 252 -8.24 -6.43 -6.61
C ASP A 252 -8.38 -4.92 -6.84
N ALA A 253 -8.78 -4.52 -8.04
CA ALA A 253 -8.94 -3.11 -8.38
C ALA A 253 -10.07 -2.43 -7.59
N ALA A 254 -11.15 -3.14 -7.24
CA ALA A 254 -12.27 -2.60 -6.49
C ALA A 254 -11.89 -2.41 -5.01
N ILE A 255 -11.25 -3.40 -4.40
CA ILE A 255 -10.73 -3.36 -3.03
C ILE A 255 -9.73 -2.22 -2.88
N ALA A 256 -8.72 -2.13 -3.77
CA ALA A 256 -7.71 -1.09 -3.70
C ALA A 256 -8.31 0.31 -3.87
N LYS A 257 -9.22 0.48 -4.85
CA LYS A 257 -9.92 1.74 -5.06
C LYS A 257 -10.78 2.13 -3.86
N HIS A 258 -11.53 1.19 -3.28
CA HIS A 258 -12.43 1.43 -2.17
C HIS A 258 -11.68 1.81 -0.89
N LEU A 259 -10.63 1.07 -0.54
CA LEU A 259 -9.91 1.27 0.72
C LEU A 259 -8.83 2.35 0.64
N HIS A 260 -8.18 2.51 -0.50
CA HIS A 260 -6.95 3.32 -0.60
C HIS A 260 -6.98 4.40 -1.67
N GLY A 261 -7.96 4.36 -2.59
CA GLY A 261 -8.10 5.30 -3.70
C GLY A 261 -7.02 5.20 -4.78
N ASP A 262 -6.00 4.36 -4.58
CA ASP A 262 -4.81 4.20 -5.42
C ASP A 262 -4.36 2.74 -5.41
N ARG A 263 -3.43 2.39 -6.29
CA ARG A 263 -2.90 1.02 -6.50
C ARG A 263 -1.38 0.97 -6.56
N ASP A 264 -0.71 2.02 -6.12
CA ASP A 264 0.74 2.11 -6.02
C ASP A 264 1.31 1.30 -4.84
N ALA A 265 2.64 1.28 -4.71
CA ALA A 265 3.33 0.58 -3.64
C ALA A 265 2.98 1.13 -2.25
N ALA A 266 2.77 2.44 -2.12
CA ALA A 266 2.40 3.05 -0.85
C ALA A 266 1.00 2.61 -0.39
N ALA A 267 0.04 2.55 -1.32
CA ALA A 267 -1.29 2.02 -1.07
C ALA A 267 -1.24 0.54 -0.69
N PHE A 268 -0.39 -0.26 -1.34
CA PHE A 268 -0.23 -1.67 -0.98
C PHE A 268 0.37 -1.83 0.42
N ALA A 269 1.34 -1.00 0.81
CA ALA A 269 1.88 -0.97 2.17
C ALA A 269 0.78 -0.65 3.21
N ARG A 270 -0.05 0.36 2.94
CA ARG A 270 -1.21 0.67 3.81
C ARG A 270 -2.19 -0.49 3.89
N HIS A 271 -2.45 -1.18 2.77
CA HIS A 271 -3.32 -2.35 2.73
C HIS A 271 -2.80 -3.49 3.62
N LEU A 272 -1.51 -3.81 3.57
CA LEU A 272 -0.91 -4.82 4.44
C LEU A 272 -0.89 -4.39 5.91
N ARG A 273 -0.62 -3.12 6.22
CA ARG A 273 -0.75 -2.60 7.61
C ARG A 273 -2.18 -2.74 8.12
N CYS A 274 -3.16 -2.47 7.25
CA CYS A 274 -4.58 -2.68 7.54
C CYS A 274 -4.88 -4.14 7.85
N GLY A 275 -4.49 -5.06 6.96
CA GLY A 275 -4.69 -6.49 7.15
C GLY A 275 -3.99 -7.03 8.40
N ARG A 276 -2.78 -6.55 8.71
CA ARG A 276 -2.07 -6.90 9.96
C ARG A 276 -2.85 -6.45 11.19
N ALA A 277 -3.35 -5.21 11.20
CA ALA A 277 -4.14 -4.71 12.31
C ALA A 277 -5.43 -5.53 12.49
N TRP A 278 -6.10 -5.87 11.40
CA TRP A 278 -7.31 -6.69 11.41
C TRP A 278 -7.03 -8.11 11.88
N ALA A 279 -5.99 -8.76 11.35
CA ALA A 279 -5.55 -10.08 11.78
C ALA A 279 -5.31 -10.13 13.29
N ARG A 280 -4.58 -9.14 13.84
CA ARG A 280 -4.34 -9.05 15.29
C ARG A 280 -5.62 -8.87 16.09
N ALA A 281 -6.55 -8.04 15.61
CA ALA A 281 -7.83 -7.80 16.28
C ALA A 281 -8.68 -9.08 16.34
N VAL A 282 -8.82 -9.81 15.23
CA VAL A 282 -9.63 -11.04 15.20
C VAL A 282 -8.97 -12.21 15.93
N LEU A 283 -7.63 -12.26 15.99
CA LEU A 283 -6.92 -13.22 16.83
C LEU A 283 -7.17 -12.94 18.32
N ALA A 284 -7.14 -11.67 18.73
CA ALA A 284 -7.47 -11.27 20.10
C ALA A 284 -8.94 -11.54 20.45
N GLU A 285 -9.86 -11.30 19.53
CA GLU A 285 -11.29 -11.58 19.71
C GLU A 285 -11.58 -13.08 19.81
N SER A 286 -10.94 -13.90 18.97
CA SER A 286 -11.20 -15.35 18.91
C SER A 286 -10.53 -16.14 20.03
N GLY A 287 -9.36 -15.72 20.51
CA GLY A 287 -8.52 -16.50 21.43
C GLY A 287 -7.94 -17.79 20.80
N VAL A 288 -8.04 -17.94 19.47
CA VAL A 288 -7.59 -19.13 18.72
C VAL A 288 -6.22 -18.87 18.10
N PRO A 289 -5.30 -19.86 18.08
CA PRO A 289 -4.04 -19.72 17.36
C PRO A 289 -4.25 -19.42 15.86
N GLU A 290 -3.39 -18.59 15.27
CA GLU A 290 -3.56 -18.14 13.88
C GLU A 290 -3.59 -19.27 12.86
N ALA A 291 -2.85 -20.36 13.09
CA ALA A 291 -2.84 -21.53 12.21
C ALA A 291 -4.19 -22.29 12.20
N GLU A 292 -4.98 -22.18 13.27
CA GLU A 292 -6.23 -22.92 13.45
C GLU A 292 -7.46 -22.07 13.07
N LEU A 293 -7.34 -20.73 13.15
CA LEU A 293 -8.46 -19.81 12.95
C LEU A 293 -9.15 -19.97 11.57
N PRO A 294 -8.44 -20.10 10.43
CA PRO A 294 -9.10 -20.33 9.14
C PRO A 294 -9.98 -21.58 9.13
N ALA A 295 -9.50 -22.69 9.71
CA ALA A 295 -10.28 -23.92 9.82
C ALA A 295 -11.50 -23.74 10.74
N ALA A 296 -11.34 -23.05 11.87
CA ALA A 296 -12.45 -22.71 12.78
C ALA A 296 -13.52 -21.80 12.14
N LEU A 297 -13.16 -21.06 11.10
CA LEU A 297 -14.07 -20.24 10.29
C LEU A 297 -14.68 -21.00 9.10
N GLY A 298 -14.34 -22.28 8.90
CA GLY A 298 -14.80 -23.07 7.74
C GLY A 298 -14.01 -22.81 6.45
N ARG A 299 -12.84 -22.18 6.55
CA ARG A 299 -11.90 -21.88 5.45
C ARG A 299 -10.56 -22.60 5.68
N GLY A 300 -10.61 -23.89 5.98
CA GLY A 300 -9.40 -24.71 6.09
C GLY A 300 -8.61 -24.74 4.77
N GLY A 301 -7.27 -24.82 4.87
CA GLY A 301 -6.39 -24.89 3.70
C GLY A 301 -5.97 -23.55 3.09
N VAL A 302 -6.39 -22.42 3.69
CA VAL A 302 -5.90 -21.08 3.36
C VAL A 302 -5.40 -20.35 4.61
N SER A 303 -4.64 -19.27 4.42
CA SER A 303 -4.13 -18.44 5.52
C SER A 303 -5.18 -17.47 6.05
N LEU A 304 -4.96 -16.90 7.24
CA LEU A 304 -5.77 -15.80 7.75
C LEU A 304 -5.75 -14.58 6.81
N ALA A 305 -4.61 -14.30 6.17
CA ALA A 305 -4.50 -13.24 5.17
C ALA A 305 -5.48 -13.46 3.99
N LYS A 306 -5.67 -14.71 3.55
CA LYS A 306 -6.67 -15.04 2.52
C LYS A 306 -8.11 -14.93 3.03
N VAL A 307 -8.38 -15.27 4.29
CA VAL A 307 -9.72 -15.10 4.89
C VAL A 307 -10.11 -13.62 4.99
N LEU A 308 -9.16 -12.73 5.27
CA LEU A 308 -9.40 -11.28 5.25
C LEU A 308 -9.68 -10.77 3.83
N ASP A 309 -8.94 -11.26 2.82
CA ASP A 309 -9.22 -10.99 1.41
C ASP A 309 -10.59 -11.51 0.97
N ASP A 310 -10.98 -12.72 1.38
CA ASP A 310 -12.32 -13.26 1.16
C ASP A 310 -13.39 -12.30 1.71
N HIS A 311 -13.23 -11.82 2.95
CA HIS A 311 -14.16 -10.84 3.50
C HIS A 311 -14.26 -9.56 2.65
N LEU A 312 -13.13 -9.02 2.20
CA LEU A 312 -13.10 -7.84 1.32
C LEU A 312 -13.77 -8.11 -0.03
N TYR A 313 -13.53 -9.27 -0.63
CA TYR A 313 -14.16 -9.66 -1.88
C TYR A 313 -15.69 -9.74 -1.75
N VAL A 314 -16.21 -10.35 -0.68
CA VAL A 314 -17.66 -10.43 -0.45
C VAL A 314 -18.28 -9.06 -0.19
N SER A 315 -17.63 -8.23 0.64
CA SER A 315 -18.18 -6.95 1.08
C SER A 315 -18.05 -5.81 0.07
N ILE A 316 -17.04 -5.86 -0.81
CA ILE A 316 -16.75 -4.78 -1.77
C ILE A 316 -16.98 -5.23 -3.21
N THR A 317 -16.44 -6.39 -3.59
CA THR A 317 -16.39 -6.80 -5.00
C THR A 317 -17.65 -7.55 -5.44
N ALA A 318 -18.20 -8.45 -4.60
CA ALA A 318 -19.37 -9.26 -4.94
C ALA A 318 -20.70 -8.55 -4.64
N ALA A 319 -20.68 -7.49 -3.83
CA ALA A 319 -21.87 -6.70 -3.47
C ALA A 319 -22.19 -5.56 -4.47
N GLY A 320 -21.33 -5.33 -5.47
CA GLY A 320 -21.49 -4.32 -6.53
C GLY A 320 -21.65 -4.94 -7.91
#